data_AF-A0A1A9GQ37-F1
#
_entry.id   AF-A0A1A9GQ37-F1
#
_cell.length_a   1.000
_cell.length_b   1.000
_cell.length_c   1.000
_cell.angle_alpha   90.00
_cell.angle_beta   90.00
_cell.angle_gamma   90.00
#
_symmetry.space_group_name_H-M   'P 1'
#
loop_
_entity.id
_entity.type
_entity.pdbx_description
1 polymer ?
#
loop_
_entity_poly.entity_id
_entity_poly.type
_entity_poly.pdbx_seq_one_letter_code
_entity_poly.pdbx_strand_id
1 'polypeptide(L)'
;MREKLRALTGWTLAPDTDAVPRHQAVGLAFLRITVGLMWLYNVAWKVPADFGRDSGNGLYKFTGFAVEHPVLPPYSWVVEHLILPNISAFGWLVLVAETALAVLLISGTYVRAAALLGIAQSVAIALSVAYAPEEWPWSYWLMIAAHVALLVGSSGRVFSVDAVRSRVAALAGLQRAWGVLALVVGLYSVVSSFDDPLAARGPGLRSTDLSISLGTFNLLGGLLVVLVGAGLLLAARGLAVAALAAGGLAVVGALLLRIQIGFTDPLLGGNATSVAFLLILAVVALADRLPAGSTTPAPSTSSRPEGRHS
;
A
#
# COMPACT_ATOMS: atom_id res chain seq x y z
N MET A 1 19.68 15.33 -20.20
CA MET A 1 18.49 14.47 -20.02
C MET A 1 18.75 13.32 -19.04
N ARG A 2 19.73 12.44 -19.28
CA ARG A 2 20.03 11.27 -18.40
C ARG A 2 20.29 11.61 -16.93
N GLU A 3 21.00 12.71 -16.64
CA GLU A 3 21.30 13.13 -15.27
C GLU A 3 20.06 13.61 -14.51
N LYS A 4 19.19 14.41 -15.16
CA LYS A 4 17.90 14.83 -14.58
C LYS A 4 17.00 13.64 -14.28
N LEU A 5 16.95 12.64 -15.17
CA LEU A 5 16.22 11.38 -14.95
C LEU A 5 16.78 10.62 -13.75
N ARG A 6 18.11 10.49 -13.63
CA ARG A 6 18.74 9.84 -12.46
C ARG A 6 18.44 10.57 -11.16
N ALA A 7 18.53 11.90 -11.16
CA ALA A 7 18.22 12.72 -9.99
C ALA A 7 16.76 12.56 -9.56
N LEU A 8 15.83 12.59 -10.52
CA LEU A 8 14.40 12.37 -10.25
C LEU A 8 14.14 10.96 -9.69
N THR A 9 14.67 9.92 -10.33
CA THR A 9 14.54 8.54 -9.84
C THR A 9 15.15 8.38 -8.44
N GLY A 10 16.32 8.99 -8.21
CA GLY A 10 16.98 8.99 -6.90
C GLY A 10 16.13 9.65 -5.82
N TRP A 11 15.55 10.81 -6.10
CA TRP A 11 14.68 11.53 -5.17
C TRP A 11 13.39 10.77 -4.86
N THR A 12 12.74 10.21 -5.89
CA THR A 12 11.50 9.44 -5.76
C THR A 12 11.67 8.18 -4.92
N LEU A 13 12.84 7.52 -5.02
CA LEU A 13 13.15 6.31 -4.27
C LEU A 13 13.86 6.58 -2.94
N ALA A 14 14.29 7.82 -2.68
CA ALA A 14 14.96 8.18 -1.43
C ALA A 14 13.99 8.08 -0.23
N PRO A 15 14.47 7.65 0.95
CA PRO A 15 13.65 7.63 2.17
C PRO A 15 13.11 9.01 2.54
N ASP A 16 11.81 9.08 2.84
CA ASP A 16 11.15 10.32 3.26
C ASP A 16 11.30 10.58 4.77
N THR A 17 12.49 10.98 5.20
CA THR A 17 12.87 10.95 6.64
C THR A 17 13.50 12.23 7.16
N ASP A 18 13.22 13.36 6.53
CA ASP A 18 13.78 14.67 6.91
C ASP A 18 13.52 15.01 8.38
N ALA A 19 14.45 15.73 9.02
CA ALA A 19 14.36 16.02 10.45
C ALA A 19 13.25 17.02 10.76
N VAL A 20 12.26 16.59 11.53
CA VAL A 20 11.13 17.40 12.00
C VAL A 20 10.81 17.10 13.47
N PRO A 21 10.11 18.01 14.20
CA PRO A 21 9.62 17.72 15.54
C PRO A 21 8.81 16.42 15.61
N ARG A 22 8.99 15.66 16.70
CA ARG A 22 8.39 14.31 16.85
C ARG A 22 6.88 14.29 16.65
N HIS A 23 6.16 15.28 17.16
CA HIS A 23 4.70 15.34 17.03
C HIS A 23 4.26 15.52 15.56
N GLN A 24 5.01 16.25 14.75
CA GLN A 24 4.74 16.39 13.31
C GLN A 24 4.99 15.08 12.58
N ALA A 25 6.11 14.40 12.87
CA ALA A 25 6.41 13.09 12.30
C ALA A 25 5.35 12.04 12.66
N VAL A 26 4.85 12.05 13.90
CA VAL A 26 3.76 11.16 14.34
C VAL A 26 2.45 11.50 13.63
N GLY A 27 2.08 12.79 13.54
CA GLY A 27 0.88 13.21 12.82
C GLY A 27 0.90 12.84 11.34
N LEU A 28 2.05 13.00 10.68
CA LEU A 28 2.23 12.59 9.28
C LEU A 28 2.24 11.08 9.11
N ALA A 29 2.81 10.31 10.04
CA ALA A 29 2.72 8.86 10.02
C ALA A 29 1.27 8.38 10.19
N PHE A 30 0.49 9.03 11.07
CA PHE A 30 -0.94 8.76 11.21
C PHE A 30 -1.71 9.05 9.91
N LEU A 31 -1.47 10.21 9.28
CA LEU A 31 -2.05 10.54 7.98
C LEU A 31 -1.67 9.48 6.93
N ARG A 32 -0.40 9.10 6.85
CA ARG A 32 0.12 8.11 5.90
C ARG A 32 -0.59 6.76 6.05
N ILE A 33 -0.73 6.27 7.28
CA ILE A 33 -1.42 5.02 7.57
C ILE A 33 -2.91 5.14 7.21
N THR A 34 -3.56 6.26 7.56
CA THR A 34 -4.98 6.50 7.26
C THR A 34 -5.24 6.50 5.75
N VAL A 35 -4.42 7.22 4.97
CA VAL A 35 -4.49 7.23 3.50
C VAL A 35 -4.19 5.84 2.93
N GLY A 36 -3.23 5.11 3.51
CA GLY A 36 -2.96 3.73 3.14
C GLY A 36 -4.15 2.79 3.39
N LEU A 37 -4.85 2.94 4.52
CA LEU A 37 -6.07 2.18 4.82
C LEU A 37 -7.23 2.54 3.88
N MET A 38 -7.35 3.80 3.47
CA MET A 38 -8.30 4.22 2.44
C MET A 38 -8.02 3.51 1.09
N TRP A 39 -6.74 3.37 0.69
CA TRP A 39 -6.40 2.59 -0.51
C TRP A 39 -6.62 1.09 -0.33
N LEU A 40 -6.34 0.56 0.87
CA LEU A 40 -6.66 -0.84 1.20
C LEU A 40 -8.16 -1.11 1.05
N TYR A 41 -8.99 -0.15 1.47
CA TYR A 41 -10.43 -0.20 1.27
C TYR A 41 -10.81 -0.15 -0.22
N ASN A 42 -10.19 0.72 -1.01
CA ASN A 42 -10.44 0.80 -2.46
C ASN A 42 -10.13 -0.51 -3.20
N VAL A 43 -9.12 -1.25 -2.74
CA VAL A 43 -8.77 -2.56 -3.29
C VAL A 43 -9.86 -3.60 -3.02
N ALA A 44 -10.58 -3.50 -1.90
CA ALA A 44 -11.45 -4.55 -1.38
C ALA A 44 -12.68 -4.84 -2.24
N TRP A 45 -13.24 -3.82 -2.89
CA TRP A 45 -14.47 -3.94 -3.68
C TRP A 45 -14.22 -4.16 -5.19
N LYS A 46 -12.95 -4.19 -5.62
CA LYS A 46 -12.56 -4.44 -7.02
C LYS A 46 -12.41 -5.93 -7.29
N VAL A 47 -13.54 -6.55 -7.64
CA VAL A 47 -13.64 -8.00 -7.86
C VAL A 47 -13.25 -8.37 -9.30
N PRO A 48 -12.18 -9.16 -9.52
CA PRO A 48 -11.83 -9.70 -10.83
C PRO A 48 -12.79 -10.83 -11.26
N ALA A 49 -12.85 -11.23 -12.53
CA ALA A 49 -11.99 -10.76 -13.64
C ALA A 49 -12.67 -9.78 -14.62
N ASP A 50 -14.00 -9.65 -14.56
CA ASP A 50 -14.78 -8.75 -15.43
C ASP A 50 -14.91 -7.33 -14.86
N PHE A 51 -14.59 -7.16 -13.56
CA PHE A 51 -14.64 -5.90 -12.83
C PHE A 51 -16.01 -5.22 -12.85
N GLY A 52 -17.07 -6.03 -12.91
CA GLY A 52 -18.46 -5.59 -12.88
C GLY A 52 -19.03 -5.21 -14.25
N ARG A 53 -18.36 -5.58 -15.35
CA ARG A 53 -18.88 -5.38 -16.71
C ARG A 53 -20.22 -6.08 -16.90
N ASP A 54 -20.34 -7.35 -16.51
CA ASP A 54 -21.54 -8.16 -16.78
C ASP A 54 -22.72 -7.73 -15.90
N SER A 55 -22.42 -7.17 -14.72
CA SER A 55 -23.42 -6.68 -13.77
C SER A 55 -23.72 -5.18 -13.89
N GLY A 56 -23.02 -4.45 -14.78
CA GLY A 56 -23.14 -2.99 -14.90
C GLY A 56 -22.77 -2.24 -13.61
N ASN A 57 -21.86 -2.79 -12.80
CA ASN A 57 -21.48 -2.25 -11.49
C ASN A 57 -19.95 -2.22 -11.31
N GLY A 58 -19.48 -1.98 -10.09
CA GLY A 58 -18.07 -2.07 -9.75
C GLY A 58 -17.22 -1.07 -10.52
N LEU A 59 -15.97 -1.45 -10.81
CA LEU A 59 -15.03 -0.55 -11.47
C LEU A 59 -15.50 -0.19 -12.88
N TYR A 60 -16.15 -1.10 -13.61
CA TYR A 60 -16.70 -0.81 -14.93
C TYR A 60 -17.69 0.35 -14.90
N LYS A 61 -18.64 0.34 -13.95
CA LYS A 61 -19.61 1.43 -13.76
C LYS A 61 -18.92 2.77 -13.49
N PHE A 62 -18.06 2.83 -12.48
CA PHE A 62 -17.39 4.09 -12.11
C PHE A 62 -16.45 4.61 -13.21
N THR A 63 -15.88 3.71 -14.01
CA THR A 63 -15.09 4.10 -15.18
C THR A 63 -15.99 4.66 -16.28
N GLY A 64 -17.19 4.10 -16.47
CA GLY A 64 -18.18 4.58 -17.44
C GLY A 64 -18.64 6.02 -17.20
N PHE A 65 -18.66 6.47 -15.94
CA PHE A 65 -18.98 7.86 -15.61
C PHE A 65 -18.05 8.89 -16.25
N ALA A 66 -16.81 8.53 -16.60
CA ALA A 66 -15.93 9.43 -17.32
C ALA A 66 -16.48 9.82 -18.71
N VAL A 67 -17.32 8.96 -19.30
CA VAL A 67 -17.94 9.15 -20.62
C VAL A 67 -19.32 9.79 -20.46
N GLU A 68 -20.12 9.31 -19.50
CA GLU A 68 -21.47 9.82 -19.24
C GLU A 68 -21.47 11.25 -18.67
N HIS A 69 -20.48 11.56 -17.82
CA HIS A 69 -20.34 12.83 -17.11
C HIS A 69 -18.93 13.40 -17.31
N PRO A 70 -18.58 13.82 -18.54
CA PRO A 70 -17.21 14.15 -18.89
C PRO A 70 -16.69 15.38 -18.13
N VAL A 71 -15.63 15.17 -17.35
CA VAL A 71 -14.87 16.26 -16.69
C VAL A 71 -13.89 16.90 -17.68
N LEU A 72 -13.17 16.06 -18.44
CA LEU A 72 -12.16 16.46 -19.41
C LEU A 72 -12.31 15.62 -20.69
N PRO A 73 -12.80 16.19 -21.81
CA PRO A 73 -13.17 15.40 -23.00
C PRO A 73 -12.04 14.51 -23.58
N PRO A 74 -10.76 14.94 -23.64
CA PRO A 74 -9.68 14.05 -24.05
C PRO A 74 -9.53 12.80 -23.18
N TYR A 75 -9.78 12.91 -21.86
CA TYR A 75 -9.75 11.76 -20.96
C TYR A 75 -10.92 10.82 -21.23
N SER A 76 -12.13 11.37 -21.41
CA SER A 76 -13.34 10.60 -21.76
C SER A 76 -13.16 9.81 -23.05
N TRP A 77 -12.52 10.40 -24.07
CA TRP A 77 -12.22 9.71 -25.32
C TRP A 77 -11.31 8.48 -25.10
N VAL A 78 -10.26 8.63 -24.29
CA VAL A 78 -9.37 7.50 -23.92
C VAL A 78 -10.15 6.45 -23.15
N VAL A 79 -11.02 6.87 -22.23
CA VAL A 79 -11.83 5.93 -21.45
C VAL A 79 -12.75 5.12 -22.36
N GLU A 80 -13.48 5.78 -23.26
CA GLU A 80 -14.44 5.16 -24.18
C GLU A 80 -13.76 4.21 -25.18
N HIS A 81 -12.64 4.61 -25.78
CA HIS A 81 -12.05 3.89 -26.91
C HIS A 81 -10.94 2.91 -26.50
N LEU A 82 -10.30 3.11 -25.36
CA LEU A 82 -9.17 2.29 -24.92
C LEU A 82 -9.48 1.54 -23.62
N ILE A 83 -10.03 2.20 -22.61
CA ILE A 83 -10.17 1.61 -21.27
C ILE A 83 -11.40 0.71 -21.18
N LEU A 84 -12.60 1.21 -21.49
CA LEU A 84 -13.85 0.45 -21.36
C LEU A 84 -13.85 -0.83 -22.23
N PRO A 85 -13.35 -0.84 -23.47
CA PRO A 85 -13.24 -2.07 -24.26
C PRO A 85 -12.26 -3.08 -23.62
N ASN A 86 -11.22 -2.60 -22.94
CA ASN A 86 -10.18 -3.40 -22.30
C ASN A 86 -10.29 -3.42 -20.76
N ILE A 87 -11.50 -3.32 -20.20
CA ILE A 87 -11.68 -3.10 -18.75
C ILE A 87 -11.01 -4.16 -17.88
N SER A 88 -10.93 -5.41 -18.33
CA SER A 88 -10.30 -6.48 -17.55
C SER A 88 -8.80 -6.21 -17.35
N ALA A 89 -8.08 -5.85 -18.42
CA ALA A 89 -6.66 -5.50 -18.33
C ALA A 89 -6.44 -4.23 -17.50
N PHE A 90 -7.29 -3.22 -17.69
CA PHE A 90 -7.24 -2.00 -16.90
C PHE A 90 -7.54 -2.24 -15.42
N GLY A 91 -8.54 -3.07 -15.11
CA GLY A 91 -8.91 -3.43 -13.74
C GLY A 91 -7.79 -4.14 -13.01
N TRP A 92 -7.07 -5.06 -13.66
CA TRP A 92 -5.88 -5.67 -13.10
C TRP A 92 -4.76 -4.65 -12.84
N LEU A 93 -4.54 -3.72 -13.77
CA LEU A 93 -3.58 -2.63 -13.59
C LEU A 93 -3.93 -1.76 -12.37
N VAL A 94 -5.18 -1.31 -12.26
CA VAL A 94 -5.68 -0.52 -11.12
C VAL A 94 -5.53 -1.32 -9.83
N LEU A 95 -5.95 -2.58 -9.83
CA LEU A 95 -5.87 -3.43 -8.65
C LEU A 95 -4.42 -3.65 -8.18
N VAL A 96 -3.45 -3.76 -9.10
CA VAL A 96 -2.02 -3.81 -8.76
C VAL A 96 -1.55 -2.47 -8.19
N ALA A 97 -1.90 -1.36 -8.85
CA ALA A 97 -1.50 -0.02 -8.42
C ALA A 97 -2.03 0.35 -7.03
N GLU A 98 -3.30 0.08 -6.76
CA GLU A 98 -3.91 0.36 -5.46
C GLU A 98 -3.41 -0.59 -4.36
N THR A 99 -3.15 -1.86 -4.69
CA THR A 99 -2.50 -2.79 -3.76
C THR A 99 -1.10 -2.28 -3.40
N ALA A 100 -0.34 -1.82 -4.39
CA ALA A 100 0.97 -1.23 -4.16
C ALA A 100 0.87 0.04 -3.30
N LEU A 101 -0.11 0.92 -3.54
CA LEU A 101 -0.35 2.11 -2.71
C LEU A 101 -0.62 1.75 -1.25
N ALA A 102 -1.54 0.81 -1.01
CA ALA A 102 -1.84 0.35 0.34
C ALA A 102 -0.59 -0.23 1.02
N VAL A 103 0.14 -1.11 0.34
CA VAL A 103 1.35 -1.74 0.88
C VAL A 103 2.41 -0.69 1.21
N LEU A 104 2.75 0.19 0.26
CA LEU A 104 3.81 1.18 0.40
C LEU A 104 3.48 2.23 1.47
N LEU A 105 2.24 2.75 1.51
CA LEU A 105 1.84 3.75 2.50
C LEU A 105 1.73 3.18 3.91
N ILE A 106 1.10 2.01 4.07
CA ILE A 106 0.92 1.41 5.41
C ILE A 106 2.27 0.97 5.98
N SER A 107 3.11 0.29 5.20
CA SER A 107 4.46 -0.10 5.63
C SER A 107 5.42 1.09 5.76
N GLY A 108 5.09 2.23 5.16
CA GLY A 108 5.99 3.39 5.08
C GLY A 108 7.23 3.11 4.24
N THR A 109 7.06 2.47 3.08
CA THR A 109 8.13 2.10 2.14
C THR A 109 8.01 2.93 0.87
N TYR A 110 9.10 3.54 0.41
CA TYR A 110 9.13 4.40 -0.78
C TYR A 110 8.01 5.45 -0.78
N VAL A 111 7.86 6.17 0.34
CA VAL A 111 6.65 6.99 0.58
C VAL A 111 6.45 8.07 -0.47
N ARG A 112 7.53 8.67 -1.00
CA ARG A 112 7.45 9.64 -2.10
C ARG A 112 6.91 9.02 -3.38
N ALA A 113 7.40 7.83 -3.76
CA ALA A 113 6.88 7.10 -4.92
C ALA A 113 5.39 6.76 -4.74
N ALA A 114 5.01 6.30 -3.55
CA ALA A 114 3.62 6.01 -3.22
C ALA A 114 2.75 7.28 -3.25
N ALA A 115 3.23 8.40 -2.74
CA ALA A 115 2.52 9.67 -2.79
C ALA A 115 2.31 10.16 -4.22
N LEU A 116 3.32 10.09 -5.09
CA LEU A 116 3.19 10.42 -6.52
C LEU A 116 2.17 9.51 -7.23
N LEU A 117 2.26 8.20 -6.99
CA LEU A 117 1.31 7.24 -7.55
C LEU A 117 -0.12 7.53 -7.06
N GLY A 118 -0.27 7.89 -5.78
CA GLY A 118 -1.56 8.21 -5.17
C GLY A 118 -2.15 9.51 -5.72
N ILE A 119 -1.33 10.52 -6.00
CA ILE A 119 -1.76 11.72 -6.74
C ILE A 119 -2.27 11.32 -8.13
N ALA A 120 -1.51 10.53 -8.88
CA ALA A 120 -1.90 10.11 -10.22
C ALA A 120 -3.21 9.31 -10.22
N GLN A 121 -3.38 8.36 -9.30
CA GLN A 121 -4.63 7.60 -9.15
C GLN A 121 -5.80 8.50 -8.71
N SER A 122 -5.58 9.42 -7.77
CA SER A 122 -6.64 10.33 -7.31
C SER A 122 -7.11 11.27 -8.43
N VAL A 123 -6.19 11.73 -9.30
CA VAL A 123 -6.54 12.51 -10.50
C VAL A 123 -7.34 11.67 -11.49
N ALA A 124 -6.93 10.42 -11.76
CA ALA A 124 -7.67 9.54 -12.66
C ALA A 124 -9.10 9.27 -12.14
N ILE A 125 -9.26 9.04 -10.84
CA ILE A 125 -10.57 8.91 -10.19
C ILE A 125 -11.36 10.22 -10.34
N ALA A 126 -10.78 11.37 -9.99
CA ALA A 126 -11.45 12.65 -10.12
C ALA A 126 -11.96 12.91 -11.55
N LEU A 127 -11.13 12.63 -12.56
CA LEU A 127 -11.52 12.78 -13.97
C LEU A 127 -12.63 11.81 -14.40
N SER A 128 -12.80 10.69 -13.69
CA SER A 128 -13.84 9.71 -13.97
C SER A 128 -15.18 10.04 -13.31
N VAL A 129 -15.15 10.56 -12.08
CA VAL A 129 -16.36 10.60 -11.24
C VAL A 129 -16.71 11.97 -10.66
N ALA A 130 -15.89 13.02 -10.84
CA ALA A 130 -16.16 14.31 -10.21
C ALA A 130 -17.46 15.00 -10.63
N TYR A 131 -18.04 14.67 -11.78
CA TYR A 131 -19.36 15.17 -12.19
C TYR A 131 -20.45 14.10 -12.21
N ALA A 132 -20.15 12.90 -11.69
CA ALA A 132 -21.13 11.84 -11.61
C ALA A 132 -22.20 12.15 -10.54
N PRO A 133 -23.43 11.64 -10.70
CA PRO A 133 -24.48 11.77 -9.69
C PRO A 133 -24.06 11.18 -8.34
N GLU A 134 -24.48 11.82 -7.24
CA GLU A 134 -24.23 11.39 -5.86
C GLU A 134 -22.76 11.34 -5.42
N GLU A 135 -21.84 11.86 -6.23
CA GLU A 135 -20.43 11.99 -5.87
C GLU A 135 -20.10 13.35 -5.27
N TRP A 136 -19.12 13.39 -4.36
CA TRP A 136 -18.64 14.62 -3.74
C TRP A 136 -17.27 15.01 -4.31
N PRO A 137 -17.16 16.01 -5.20
CA PRO A 137 -15.91 16.32 -5.92
C PRO A 137 -14.73 16.67 -5.01
N TRP A 138 -15.02 17.28 -3.85
CA TRP A 138 -13.98 17.63 -2.88
C TRP A 138 -13.30 16.42 -2.25
N SER A 139 -13.93 15.24 -2.24
CA SER A 139 -13.30 14.02 -1.76
C SER A 139 -12.01 13.72 -2.52
N TYR A 140 -11.99 13.88 -3.83
CA TYR A 140 -10.80 13.61 -4.66
C TYR A 140 -9.75 14.70 -4.52
N TRP A 141 -10.14 15.96 -4.35
CA TRP A 141 -9.21 17.05 -4.02
C TRP A 141 -8.55 16.82 -2.66
N LEU A 142 -9.30 16.33 -1.67
CA LEU A 142 -8.76 15.96 -0.36
C LEU A 142 -7.82 14.76 -0.46
N MET A 143 -8.15 13.77 -1.30
CA MET A 143 -7.22 12.67 -1.60
C MET A 143 -5.92 13.19 -2.21
N ILE A 144 -5.98 14.06 -3.22
CA ILE A 144 -4.79 14.68 -3.84
C ILE A 144 -4.00 15.46 -2.79
N ALA A 145 -4.66 16.32 -2.02
CA ALA A 145 -4.04 17.14 -0.98
C ALA A 145 -3.36 16.30 0.11
N ALA A 146 -3.98 15.19 0.52
CA ALA A 146 -3.38 14.25 1.48
C ALA A 146 -2.08 13.66 0.93
N HIS A 147 -2.06 13.23 -0.34
CA HIS A 147 -0.83 12.72 -0.96
C HIS A 147 0.22 13.81 -1.16
N VAL A 148 -0.17 15.04 -1.50
CA VAL A 148 0.76 16.19 -1.55
C VAL A 148 1.40 16.42 -0.18
N ALA A 149 0.61 16.38 0.90
CA ALA A 149 1.12 16.51 2.26
C ALA A 149 2.11 15.38 2.64
N LEU A 150 1.85 14.15 2.17
CA LEU A 150 2.77 13.02 2.34
C LEU A 150 4.04 13.15 1.48
N LEU A 151 3.94 13.76 0.29
CA LEU A 151 5.06 13.93 -0.65
C LEU A 151 6.07 14.96 -0.17
N VAL A 152 5.59 16.06 0.44
CA VAL A 152 6.42 17.18 0.90
C VAL A 152 6.73 17.12 2.40
N GLY A 153 6.06 16.23 3.13
CA GLY A 153 6.26 16.03 4.56
C GLY A 153 7.45 15.11 4.88
N SER A 154 7.57 14.73 6.15
CA SER A 154 8.50 13.69 6.62
C SER A 154 7.70 12.51 7.19
N SER A 155 6.85 11.95 6.33
CA SER A 155 5.87 10.94 6.72
C SER A 155 6.48 9.54 6.81
N GLY A 156 7.65 9.32 6.19
CA GLY A 156 8.44 8.11 6.29
C GLY A 156 9.35 8.03 7.52
N ARG A 157 9.33 8.98 8.46
CA ARG A 157 10.25 9.02 9.61
C ARG A 157 9.86 8.13 10.80
N VAL A 158 8.57 7.85 10.98
CA VAL A 158 8.02 7.09 12.11
C VAL A 158 7.26 5.86 11.61
N PHE A 159 7.45 4.74 12.30
CA PHE A 159 6.77 3.47 12.04
C PHE A 159 6.80 3.06 10.56
N SER A 160 7.99 2.98 9.99
CA SER A 160 8.18 2.90 8.54
C SER A 160 9.44 2.12 8.17
N VAL A 161 9.39 1.50 7.00
CA VAL A 161 10.56 0.90 6.37
C VAL A 161 11.55 1.96 5.88
N ASP A 162 11.07 3.12 5.43
CA ASP A 162 11.94 4.23 5.03
C ASP A 162 12.85 4.71 6.17
N ALA A 163 12.36 4.75 7.41
CA ALA A 163 13.18 5.05 8.58
C ALA A 163 14.23 3.98 8.87
N VAL A 164 13.95 2.71 8.55
CA VAL A 164 14.94 1.63 8.64
C VAL A 164 16.00 1.78 7.54
N ARG A 165 15.56 2.03 6.30
CA ARG A 165 16.44 2.24 5.13
C ARG A 165 17.38 3.42 5.33
N SER A 166 16.93 4.49 5.98
CA SER A 166 17.76 5.66 6.34
C SER A 166 18.46 5.55 7.70
N ARG A 167 18.33 4.42 8.40
CA ARG A 167 18.93 4.15 9.72
C ARG A 167 18.48 5.10 10.83
N VAL A 168 17.33 5.76 10.65
CA VAL A 168 16.66 6.58 11.68
C VAL A 168 15.92 5.71 12.69
N ALA A 169 15.47 4.51 12.29
CA ALA A 169 14.77 3.56 13.14
C ALA A 169 15.41 2.16 13.10
N ALA A 170 15.27 1.41 14.20
CA ALA A 170 15.73 0.03 14.28
C ALA A 170 14.71 -0.95 13.67
N LEU A 171 15.18 -1.82 12.78
CA LEU A 171 14.35 -2.86 12.14
C LEU A 171 13.61 -3.75 13.16
N ALA A 172 14.29 -4.13 14.24
CA ALA A 172 13.72 -4.97 15.29
C ALA A 172 12.47 -4.36 15.95
N GLY A 173 12.35 -3.03 15.99
CA GLY A 173 11.14 -2.37 16.50
C GLY A 173 9.95 -2.57 15.55
N LEU A 174 10.18 -2.39 14.25
CA LEU A 174 9.18 -2.55 13.20
C LEU A 174 8.72 -4.01 13.08
N GLN A 175 9.67 -4.95 13.04
CA GLN A 175 9.39 -6.40 13.01
C GLN A 175 8.59 -6.86 14.23
N ARG A 176 8.88 -6.35 15.43
CA ARG A 176 8.08 -6.67 16.63
C ARG A 176 6.63 -6.22 16.50
N ALA A 177 6.41 -4.97 16.11
CA ALA A 177 5.05 -4.43 16.02
C ALA A 177 4.21 -5.17 14.98
N TRP A 178 4.76 -5.38 13.78
CA TRP A 178 4.07 -6.14 12.73
C TRP A 178 3.94 -7.63 13.05
N GLY A 179 4.93 -8.23 13.72
CA GLY A 179 4.86 -9.62 14.17
C GLY A 179 3.77 -9.86 15.21
N VAL A 180 3.61 -8.95 16.19
CA VAL A 180 2.50 -8.99 17.15
C VAL A 180 1.16 -8.84 16.44
N LEU A 181 1.03 -7.86 15.53
CA LEU A 181 -0.21 -7.65 14.78
C LEU A 181 -0.57 -8.89 13.95
N ALA A 182 0.39 -9.48 13.24
CA ALA A 182 0.20 -10.70 12.48
C ALA A 182 -0.23 -11.86 13.38
N LEU A 183 0.38 -12.05 14.56
CA LEU A 183 -0.06 -13.08 15.49
C LEU A 183 -1.51 -12.88 15.94
N VAL A 184 -1.91 -11.65 16.25
CA VAL A 184 -3.30 -11.35 16.66
C VAL A 184 -4.28 -11.68 15.52
N VAL A 185 -4.00 -11.20 14.30
CA VAL A 185 -4.85 -11.46 13.12
C VAL A 185 -4.91 -12.96 12.79
N GLY A 186 -3.77 -13.65 12.82
CA GLY A 186 -3.66 -15.07 12.52
C GLY A 186 -4.38 -15.93 13.56
N LEU A 187 -4.17 -15.68 14.85
CA LEU A 187 -4.85 -16.40 15.94
C LEU A 187 -6.36 -16.17 15.93
N TYR A 188 -6.80 -14.92 15.71
CA TYR A 188 -8.22 -14.62 15.52
C TYR A 188 -8.80 -15.43 14.36
N SER A 189 -8.09 -15.49 13.22
CA SER A 189 -8.53 -16.26 12.05
C SER A 189 -8.64 -17.76 12.34
N VAL A 190 -7.66 -18.33 13.06
CA VAL A 190 -7.69 -19.73 13.50
C VAL A 190 -8.92 -20.02 14.37
N VAL A 191 -9.16 -19.21 15.41
CA VAL A 191 -10.29 -19.40 16.33
C VAL A 191 -11.62 -19.24 15.60
N SER A 192 -11.74 -18.22 14.74
CA SER A 192 -12.97 -17.94 13.99
C SER A 192 -13.28 -18.99 12.90
N SER A 193 -12.35 -19.90 12.62
CA SER A 193 -12.48 -20.94 11.59
C SER A 193 -12.74 -22.34 12.17
N PHE A 194 -13.01 -22.49 13.47
CA PHE A 194 -13.26 -23.82 14.05
C PHE A 194 -14.53 -24.50 13.52
N ASP A 195 -15.60 -23.74 13.28
CA ASP A 195 -16.86 -24.29 12.77
C ASP A 195 -16.78 -24.68 11.29
N ASP A 196 -16.02 -23.93 10.50
CA ASP A 196 -15.76 -24.21 9.08
C ASP A 196 -14.30 -23.85 8.73
N PRO A 197 -13.38 -24.83 8.84
CA PRO A 197 -11.95 -24.61 8.67
C PRO A 197 -11.51 -24.17 7.28
N LEU A 198 -12.25 -24.56 6.24
CA LEU A 198 -11.86 -24.36 4.84
C LEU A 198 -12.78 -23.42 4.08
N ALA A 199 -13.68 -22.71 4.77
CA ALA A 199 -14.49 -21.65 4.21
C ALA A 199 -13.66 -20.71 3.32
N ALA A 200 -14.19 -20.32 2.17
CA ALA A 200 -13.49 -19.46 1.20
C ALA A 200 -13.17 -18.05 1.75
N ARG A 201 -13.77 -17.65 2.88
CA ARG A 201 -13.60 -16.40 3.67
C ARG A 201 -13.12 -15.19 2.85
N GLY A 202 -13.98 -14.19 2.70
CA GLY A 202 -13.67 -12.96 1.95
C GLY A 202 -14.50 -12.61 0.71
N PRO A 203 -15.62 -13.30 0.35
CA PRO A 203 -16.39 -12.93 -0.85
C PRO A 203 -17.20 -11.63 -0.71
N GLY A 204 -17.00 -10.81 0.34
CA GLY A 204 -17.99 -9.79 0.72
C GLY A 204 -17.43 -8.52 1.32
N LEU A 205 -16.62 -7.77 0.57
CA LEU A 205 -16.47 -6.34 0.80
C LEU A 205 -17.13 -5.59 -0.36
N ARG A 206 -18.32 -5.05 -0.11
CA ARG A 206 -19.00 -4.15 -1.04
C ARG A 206 -18.48 -2.73 -0.83
N SER A 207 -18.63 -1.88 -1.84
CA SER A 207 -18.28 -0.44 -1.72
C SER A 207 -19.10 0.32 -0.67
N THR A 208 -20.14 -0.31 -0.09
CA THR A 208 -20.99 0.26 0.96
C THR A 208 -20.64 -0.25 2.36
N ASP A 209 -19.77 -1.25 2.48
CA ASP A 209 -19.35 -1.77 3.78
C ASP A 209 -18.24 -0.85 4.31
N LEU A 210 -18.36 -0.32 5.53
CA LEU A 210 -17.32 0.51 6.15
C LEU A 210 -16.21 -0.33 6.80
N SER A 211 -16.25 -1.66 6.69
CA SER A 211 -15.29 -2.53 7.34
C SER A 211 -13.89 -2.40 6.74
N ILE A 212 -12.93 -2.02 7.60
CA ILE A 212 -11.50 -2.09 7.28
C ILE A 212 -11.02 -3.47 7.73
N SER A 213 -10.62 -4.30 6.76
CA SER A 213 -10.12 -5.65 7.03
C SER A 213 -8.65 -5.78 6.66
N LEU A 214 -7.83 -6.29 7.59
CA LEU A 214 -6.44 -6.73 7.34
C LEU A 214 -6.38 -8.11 6.66
N GLY A 215 -7.51 -8.57 6.14
CA GLY A 215 -7.69 -9.87 5.50
C GLY A 215 -8.64 -10.76 6.30
N THR A 216 -9.29 -11.66 5.58
CA THR A 216 -10.20 -12.66 6.14
C THR A 216 -9.67 -14.03 5.77
N PHE A 217 -8.99 -14.68 6.70
CA PHE A 217 -8.35 -15.96 6.45
C PHE A 217 -9.20 -17.11 6.98
N ASN A 218 -9.09 -18.27 6.35
CA ASN A 218 -9.59 -19.53 6.89
C ASN A 218 -8.54 -20.14 7.83
N LEU A 219 -8.69 -21.41 8.25
CA LEU A 219 -7.74 -22.04 9.14
C LEU A 219 -6.32 -22.07 8.56
N LEU A 220 -6.16 -22.43 7.28
CA LEU A 220 -4.86 -22.51 6.62
C LEU A 220 -4.20 -21.13 6.50
N GLY A 221 -4.95 -20.10 6.08
CA GLY A 221 -4.43 -18.74 6.03
C GLY A 221 -4.11 -18.19 7.41
N GLY A 222 -4.92 -18.47 8.42
CA GLY A 222 -4.67 -18.09 9.80
C GLY A 222 -3.36 -18.68 10.33
N LEU A 223 -3.13 -19.97 10.11
CA LEU A 223 -1.88 -20.64 10.47
C LEU A 223 -0.67 -20.06 9.73
N LEU A 224 -0.80 -19.77 8.42
CA LEU A 224 0.25 -19.09 7.65
C LEU A 224 0.61 -17.73 8.27
N VAL A 225 -0.40 -16.91 8.59
CA VAL A 225 -0.19 -15.59 9.19
C VAL A 225 0.45 -15.70 10.58
N VAL A 226 0.07 -16.71 11.38
CA VAL A 226 0.73 -17.01 12.66
C VAL A 226 2.21 -17.35 12.45
N LEU A 227 2.54 -18.19 11.48
CA LEU A 227 3.93 -18.57 11.18
C LEU A 227 4.77 -17.36 10.73
N VAL A 228 4.21 -16.51 9.86
CA VAL A 228 4.86 -15.25 9.44
C VAL A 228 5.06 -14.32 10.64
N GLY A 229 4.04 -14.15 11.49
CA GLY A 229 4.13 -13.32 12.70
C GLY A 229 5.19 -13.81 13.69
N ALA A 230 5.23 -15.12 13.96
CA ALA A 230 6.26 -15.73 14.80
C ALA A 230 7.66 -15.55 14.20
N GLY A 231 7.81 -15.73 12.88
CA GLY A 231 9.05 -15.50 12.16
C GLY A 231 9.55 -14.06 12.28
N LEU A 232 8.67 -13.06 12.20
CA LEU A 232 9.00 -11.66 12.43
C LEU A 232 9.47 -11.38 13.86
N LEU A 233 8.84 -12.00 14.87
CA LEU A 233 9.28 -11.86 16.27
C LEU A 233 10.65 -12.49 16.52
N LEU A 234 10.95 -13.63 15.89
CA LEU A 234 12.27 -14.26 15.93
C LEU A 234 13.31 -13.41 15.20
N ALA A 235 12.96 -12.85 14.05
CA ALA A 235 13.81 -11.92 13.30
C ALA A 235 14.18 -10.70 14.14
N ALA A 236 13.22 -10.14 14.89
CA ALA A 236 13.47 -9.01 15.77
C ALA A 236 14.41 -9.32 16.95
N ARG A 237 14.63 -10.61 17.25
CA ARG A 237 15.62 -11.09 18.22
C ARG A 237 17.00 -11.39 17.58
N GLY A 238 17.15 -11.17 16.28
CA GLY A 238 18.41 -11.33 15.55
C GLY A 238 18.49 -12.58 14.66
N LEU A 239 17.45 -13.42 14.59
CA LEU A 239 17.45 -14.58 13.69
C LEU A 239 17.16 -14.16 12.24
N ALA A 240 18.19 -13.81 11.48
CA ALA A 240 18.06 -13.36 10.08
C ALA A 240 17.37 -14.38 9.16
N VAL A 241 17.57 -15.68 9.39
CA VAL A 241 16.91 -16.74 8.61
C VAL A 241 15.39 -16.73 8.81
N ALA A 242 14.92 -16.37 10.02
CA ALA A 242 13.49 -16.25 10.29
C ALA A 242 12.85 -15.10 9.50
N ALA A 243 13.59 -14.01 9.25
CA ALA A 243 13.13 -12.91 8.42
C ALA A 243 12.94 -13.35 6.96
N LEU A 244 13.90 -14.09 6.40
CA LEU A 244 13.80 -14.63 5.04
C LEU A 244 12.65 -15.62 4.89
N ALA A 245 12.50 -16.54 5.85
CA ALA A 245 11.40 -17.50 5.85
C ALA A 245 10.05 -16.81 5.96
N ALA A 246 9.88 -15.86 6.89
CA ALA A 246 8.65 -15.09 7.05
C ALA A 246 8.31 -14.29 5.78
N GLY A 247 9.31 -13.61 5.20
CA GLY A 247 9.15 -12.86 3.97
C GLY A 247 8.75 -13.75 2.79
N GLY A 248 9.44 -14.89 2.62
CA GLY A 248 9.13 -15.85 1.57
C GLY A 248 7.73 -16.45 1.70
N LEU A 249 7.35 -16.90 2.91
CA LEU A 249 6.01 -17.42 3.19
C LEU A 249 4.91 -16.40 2.89
N ALA A 250 5.13 -15.15 3.30
CA ALA A 250 4.17 -14.07 3.07
C ALA A 250 4.02 -13.75 1.57
N VAL A 251 5.12 -13.71 0.80
CA VAL A 251 5.07 -13.53 -0.66
C VAL A 251 4.34 -14.69 -1.33
N VAL A 252 4.66 -15.93 -0.98
CA VAL A 252 4.01 -17.12 -1.54
C VAL A 252 2.52 -17.10 -1.24
N GLY A 253 2.12 -16.81 0.00
CA GLY A 253 0.71 -16.68 0.36
C GLY A 253 -0.02 -15.58 -0.41
N ALA A 254 0.61 -14.42 -0.58
CA ALA A 254 0.05 -13.31 -1.36
C ALA A 254 -0.14 -13.69 -2.84
N LEU A 255 0.84 -14.36 -3.45
CA LEU A 255 0.76 -14.83 -4.83
C LEU A 255 -0.30 -15.92 -5.02
N LEU A 256 -0.39 -16.87 -4.10
CA LEU A 256 -1.42 -17.91 -4.11
C LEU A 256 -2.82 -17.29 -4.08
N LEU A 257 -3.06 -16.36 -3.16
CA LEU A 257 -4.33 -15.62 -3.11
C LEU A 257 -4.56 -14.82 -4.39
N ARG A 258 -3.55 -14.12 -4.91
CA ARG A 258 -3.68 -13.29 -6.13
C ARG A 258 -4.10 -14.09 -7.36
N ILE A 259 -3.63 -15.32 -7.49
CA ILE A 259 -3.97 -16.22 -8.61
C ILE A 259 -5.40 -16.76 -8.44
N GLN A 260 -5.85 -17.00 -7.21
CA GLN A 260 -7.14 -17.63 -6.92
C GLN A 260 -8.30 -16.64 -6.80
N ILE A 261 -8.04 -15.39 -6.41
CA ILE A 261 -9.06 -14.35 -6.26
C ILE A 261 -9.76 -14.10 -7.60
N GLY A 262 -11.09 -14.29 -7.61
CA GLY A 262 -11.95 -14.07 -8.77
C GLY A 262 -12.15 -15.29 -9.68
N PHE A 263 -11.47 -16.41 -9.41
CA PHE A 263 -11.56 -17.62 -10.25
C PHE A 263 -11.98 -18.88 -9.47
N THR A 264 -11.66 -19.00 -8.18
CA THR A 264 -11.96 -20.17 -7.34
C THR A 264 -12.12 -19.79 -5.87
N ASP A 265 -12.67 -20.69 -5.04
CA ASP A 265 -12.58 -20.59 -3.57
C ASP A 265 -11.10 -20.58 -3.12
N PRO A 266 -10.59 -19.46 -2.55
CA PRO A 266 -9.18 -19.34 -2.23
C PRO A 266 -8.76 -20.30 -1.12
N LEU A 267 -7.65 -21.02 -1.32
CA LEU A 267 -7.16 -22.04 -0.39
C LEU A 267 -6.91 -21.51 1.02
N LEU A 268 -6.39 -20.29 1.13
CA LEU A 268 -6.04 -19.67 2.41
C LEU A 268 -7.23 -18.98 3.09
N GLY A 269 -8.37 -18.88 2.42
CA GLY A 269 -9.38 -17.87 2.74
C GLY A 269 -8.76 -16.48 2.56
N GLY A 270 -9.36 -15.65 1.73
CA GLY A 270 -8.82 -14.32 1.56
C GLY A 270 -9.40 -13.57 0.40
N ASN A 271 -9.10 -12.28 0.43
CA ASN A 271 -9.50 -11.31 -0.55
C ASN A 271 -8.30 -10.40 -0.88
N ALA A 272 -8.55 -9.36 -1.65
CA ALA A 272 -7.49 -8.46 -2.07
C ALA A 272 -6.83 -7.69 -0.90
N THR A 273 -7.52 -7.45 0.23
CA THR A 273 -6.89 -6.87 1.43
C THR A 273 -5.97 -7.86 2.15
N SER A 274 -6.29 -9.15 2.10
CA SER A 274 -5.45 -10.24 2.60
C SER A 274 -4.12 -10.32 1.85
N VAL A 275 -4.16 -10.15 0.52
CA VAL A 275 -2.96 -10.05 -0.33
C VAL A 275 -2.10 -8.86 0.11
N ALA A 276 -2.70 -7.67 0.26
CA ALA A 276 -1.96 -6.48 0.68
C ALA A 276 -1.34 -6.64 2.08
N PHE A 277 -2.05 -7.25 3.03
CA PHE A 277 -1.53 -7.49 4.37
C PHE A 277 -0.31 -8.43 4.35
N LEU A 278 -0.39 -9.55 3.63
CA LEU A 278 0.76 -10.45 3.45
C LEU A 278 1.94 -9.75 2.77
N LEU A 279 1.71 -8.91 1.76
CA LEU A 279 2.76 -8.13 1.13
C LEU A 279 3.40 -7.10 2.08
N ILE A 280 2.62 -6.48 2.96
CA ILE A 280 3.16 -5.60 4.02
C ILE A 280 4.08 -6.39 4.95
N LEU A 281 3.65 -7.58 5.40
CA LEU A 281 4.48 -8.44 6.24
C LEU A 281 5.77 -8.86 5.53
N ALA A 282 5.70 -9.18 4.24
CA ALA A 282 6.87 -9.50 3.42
C ALA A 282 7.86 -8.32 3.33
N VAL A 283 7.34 -7.12 3.06
CA VAL A 283 8.15 -5.89 2.95
C VAL A 283 8.82 -5.56 4.29
N VAL A 284 8.11 -5.71 5.42
CA VAL A 284 8.67 -5.50 6.75
C VAL A 284 9.72 -6.56 7.10
N ALA A 285 9.50 -7.81 6.72
CA ALA A 285 10.45 -8.89 6.94
C ALA A 285 11.80 -8.63 6.23
N LEU A 286 11.74 -8.06 5.03
CA LEU A 286 12.90 -7.87 4.13
C LEU A 286 13.37 -6.40 4.07
N ALA A 287 12.98 -5.56 5.03
CA ALA A 287 13.21 -4.12 4.99
C ALA A 287 14.70 -3.72 4.94
N ASP A 288 15.61 -4.49 5.55
CA ASP A 288 17.07 -4.29 5.48
C ASP A 288 17.66 -4.58 4.10
N ARG A 289 16.95 -5.30 3.24
CA ARG A 289 17.38 -5.68 1.87
C ARG A 289 16.93 -4.70 0.82
N LEU A 290 16.05 -3.75 1.16
CA LEU A 290 15.56 -2.76 0.22
C LEU A 290 16.62 -1.68 -0.02
N PRO A 291 16.90 -1.31 -1.28
CA PRO A 291 17.87 -0.25 -1.58
C PRO A 291 17.50 1.05 -0.87
N ALA A 292 18.42 1.63 -0.09
CA ALA A 292 18.35 3.05 0.24
C ALA A 292 18.72 3.81 -1.05
N GLY A 293 17.81 4.59 -1.63
CA GLY A 293 18.13 5.39 -2.82
C GLY A 293 19.40 6.24 -2.57
N SER A 294 20.17 6.56 -3.60
CA SER A 294 21.44 7.28 -3.41
C SER A 294 21.20 8.63 -2.73
N THR A 295 21.53 8.72 -1.44
CA THR A 295 21.69 10.00 -0.76
C THR A 295 23.04 10.54 -1.18
N THR A 296 23.06 11.54 -2.06
CA THR A 296 24.25 12.40 -2.16
C THR A 296 24.49 12.96 -0.76
N PRO A 297 25.67 12.76 -0.15
CA PRO A 297 25.96 13.36 1.14
C PRO A 297 25.81 14.87 1.02
N ALA A 298 25.12 15.51 1.97
CA ALA A 298 25.13 16.96 2.08
C ALA A 298 26.60 17.42 2.15
N PRO A 299 27.03 18.46 1.39
CA PRO A 299 28.38 18.98 1.52
C PRO A 299 28.58 19.41 2.96
N SER A 300 29.63 18.88 3.59
CA SER A 300 30.04 19.31 4.92
C SER A 300 30.34 20.81 4.86
N THR A 301 29.53 21.60 5.55
CA THR A 301 29.90 22.99 5.83
C THR A 301 31.14 22.95 6.72
N SER A 302 32.31 23.12 6.12
CA SER A 302 33.54 23.34 6.86
C SER A 302 33.42 24.69 7.57
N SER A 303 33.19 24.63 8.88
CA SER A 303 33.38 25.77 9.76
C SER A 303 34.86 26.14 9.74
N ARG A 304 35.22 27.23 9.05
CA ARG A 304 36.55 27.82 9.14
C ARG A 304 36.60 28.67 10.42
N PRO A 305 37.63 28.51 11.29
CA PRO A 305 37.71 29.23 12.54
C PRO A 305 38.02 30.72 12.31
N GLU A 306 37.46 31.55 13.19
CA GLU A 306 37.71 32.98 13.32
C GLU A 306 39.21 33.28 13.39
N GLY A 307 39.66 34.20 12.55
CA GLY A 307 41.01 34.77 12.62
C GLY A 307 41.11 35.74 13.80
N ARG A 308 42.01 35.44 14.73
CA ARG A 308 42.67 36.45 15.58
C ARG A 308 43.94 36.95 14.87
N HIS A 309 44.42 38.11 15.35
CA HIS A 309 45.56 38.94 14.92
C HIS A 309 45.11 40.03 13.93
N SER A 310 45.18 41.33 14.25
CA SER A 310 46.02 42.10 15.21
C SER A 310 45.32 43.42 15.54
#